data_AF-A0A2E8V7R9-F1
#
_entry.id   AF-A0A2E8V7R9-F1
#
_cell.length_a   1.000
_cell.length_b   1.000
_cell.length_c   1.000
_cell.angle_alpha   90.00
_cell.angle_beta   90.00
_cell.angle_gamma   90.00
#
_symmetry.space_group_name_H-M   'P 1'
#
loop_
_entity.id
_entity.type
_entity.pdbx_description
1 polymer ?
#
loop_
_entity_poly.entity_id
_entity_poly.type
_entity_poly.pdbx_seq_one_letter_code
_entity_poly.pdbx_strand_id
1 'polypeptide(L)' 'MNETGEQNGQCGTSGAAGMAAQANVKKLALVHIGPNLSKSTVMDRASRHLKDIYDGEIVFANELDKIHL' A
#
# COMPACT_ATOMS: atom_id res chain seq x y z
N MET A 1 -3.30 5.80 -17.92
CA MET A 1 -3.09 4.60 -17.10
C MET A 1 -1.89 3.82 -17.63
N ASN A 2 -0.94 3.50 -16.77
CA ASN A 2 0.19 2.60 -17.09
C ASN A 2 -0.25 1.12 -17.03
N GLU A 3 0.71 0.20 -17.17
CA GLU A 3 0.47 -1.26 -17.16
C GLU A 3 -0.20 -1.77 -15.87
N THR A 4 -0.06 -1.03 -14.75
CA THR A 4 -0.68 -1.36 -13.47
C THR A 4 -2.05 -0.71 -13.28
N GLY A 5 -2.55 0.04 -14.27
CA GLY A 5 -3.83 0.74 -14.18
C GLY A 5 -3.76 2.08 -13.43
N GLU A 6 -2.57 2.57 -13.10
CA GLU A 6 -2.36 3.79 -12.32
C GLU A 6 -2.20 5.01 -13.23
N GLN A 7 -2.63 6.18 -12.76
CA GLN A 7 -2.43 7.42 -13.51
C GLN A 7 -0.97 7.88 -13.46
N ASN A 8 -0.59 8.73 -14.41
CA ASN A 8 0.80 9.19 -14.50
C ASN A 8 1.18 9.98 -13.24
N GLY A 9 2.33 9.66 -12.64
CA GLY A 9 2.78 10.25 -11.37
C GLY A 9 2.17 9.62 -10.11
N GLN A 10 1.34 8.58 -10.23
CA GLN A 10 0.84 7.81 -9.09
C GLN A 10 1.62 6.52 -8.90
N CYS A 11 1.78 6.11 -7.64
CA CYS A 11 2.37 4.84 -7.28
C CYS A 11 1.28 3.86 -6.88
N GLY A 12 1.19 2.73 -7.57
CA GLY A 12 0.30 1.63 -7.19
C GLY A 12 0.79 0.89 -5.94
N THR A 13 -0.08 0.13 -5.31
CA THR A 13 0.22 -0.58 -4.05
C THR A 13 1.40 -1.55 -4.17
N SER A 14 1.50 -2.28 -5.28
CA SER A 14 2.59 -3.24 -5.50
C SER A 14 3.94 -2.54 -5.69
N GLY A 15 3.94 -1.36 -6.32
CA GLY A 15 5.13 -0.52 -6.45
C GLY A 15 5.60 -0.01 -5.09
N ALA A 16 4.66 0.46 -4.26
CA ALA A 16 4.95 0.91 -2.88
C ALA A 16 5.53 -0.23 -2.02
N ALA A 17 4.96 -1.44 -2.09
CA ALA A 17 5.47 -2.61 -1.40
C ALA A 17 6.88 -3.00 -1.88
N GLY A 18 7.12 -3.02 -3.19
CA GLY A 18 8.45 -3.30 -3.74
C GLY A 18 9.51 -2.30 -3.28
N MET A 19 9.17 -1.00 -3.24
CA MET A 19 10.07 0.02 -2.70
C MET A 19 10.34 -0.17 -1.22
N ALA A 20 9.33 -0.51 -0.41
CA ALA A 20 9.50 -0.79 1.01
C ALA A 20 10.41 -2.01 1.27
N ALA A 21 10.24 -3.07 0.48
CA ALA A 21 11.09 -4.26 0.54
C ALA A 21 12.54 -3.92 0.19
N GLN A 22 12.78 -3.19 -0.91
CA GLN A 22 14.12 -2.77 -1.33
C GLN A 22 14.79 -1.85 -0.31
N ALA A 23 14.02 -0.96 0.32
CA ALA A 23 14.51 -0.08 1.38
C ALA A 23 14.70 -0.80 2.73
N ASN A 24 14.30 -2.07 2.84
CA ASN A 24 14.38 -2.89 4.05
C ASN A 24 13.76 -2.22 5.28
N VAL A 25 12.62 -1.55 5.10
CA VAL A 25 11.88 -0.93 6.20
C VAL A 25 11.01 -1.96 6.91
N LYS A 26 10.75 -1.74 8.21
CA LYS A 26 9.91 -2.65 9.02
C LYS A 26 8.40 -2.45 8.80
N LYS A 27 7.99 -1.23 8.44
CA LYS A 27 6.59 -0.83 8.32
C LYS A 27 6.38 0.07 7.11
N LEU A 28 5.36 -0.24 6.32
CA LEU A 28 4.88 0.53 5.19
C LEU A 28 3.49 1.09 5.52
N ALA A 29 3.35 2.42 5.57
CA ALA A 29 2.07 3.09 5.71
C ALA A 29 1.60 3.63 4.34
N LEU A 30 0.47 3.12 3.86
CA LEU A 30 -0.18 3.58 2.63
C LEU A 30 -1.15 4.72 2.96
N VAL A 31 -0.95 5.85 2.30
CA VAL A 31 -1.76 7.08 2.39
C VAL A 31 -2.16 7.56 1.00
N HIS A 32 -2.99 8.61 0.91
CA HIS A 32 -3.46 9.16 -0.36
C HIS A 32 -4.07 8.09 -1.28
N ILE A 33 -4.86 7.19 -0.69
CA ILE A 33 -5.49 6.08 -1.40
C ILE A 33 -6.77 6.52 -2.10
N GLY A 34 -7.02 5.97 -3.29
CA GLY A 34 -8.24 6.24 -4.04
C GLY A 34 -9.49 5.64 -3.40
N PRO A 35 -10.70 6.16 -3.74
CA PRO A 35 -11.97 5.76 -3.12
C PRO A 35 -12.37 4.30 -3.37
N ASN A 36 -11.77 3.64 -4.36
CA ASN A 36 -11.99 2.20 -4.55
C ASN A 36 -11.13 1.38 -3.59
N LEU A 37 -9.87 1.79 -3.38
CA LEU A 37 -8.95 1.10 -2.49
C LEU A 37 -9.33 1.31 -1.02
N SER A 38 -10.01 2.41 -0.67
CA SER A 38 -10.49 2.65 0.71
C SER A 38 -11.67 1.76 1.15
N LYS A 39 -12.21 0.91 0.28
CA LYS A 39 -13.23 -0.07 0.63
C LYS A 39 -12.59 -1.26 1.34
N SER A 40 -13.08 -1.64 2.51
CA SER A 40 -12.53 -2.73 3.32
C SER A 40 -12.25 -4.02 2.54
N THR A 41 -13.19 -4.45 1.69
CA THR A 41 -13.03 -5.66 0.87
C THR A 41 -11.89 -5.57 -0.15
N VAL A 42 -11.64 -4.38 -0.70
CA VAL A 42 -10.55 -4.13 -1.64
C VAL A 42 -9.23 -4.01 -0.89
N MET A 43 -9.23 -3.34 0.27
CA MET A 43 -8.07 -3.25 1.17
C MET A 43 -7.58 -4.63 1.59
N ASP A 44 -8.48 -5.51 2.04
CA ASP A 44 -8.14 -6.86 2.49
C ASP A 44 -7.54 -7.69 1.35
N ARG A 45 -8.11 -7.59 0.14
CA ARG A 45 -7.58 -8.26 -1.04
C ARG A 45 -6.19 -7.72 -1.40
N ALA A 46 -6.02 -6.41 -1.39
CA ALA A 46 -4.74 -5.77 -1.66
C ALA A 46 -3.70 -6.18 -0.62
N SER A 47 -4.02 -6.10 0.67
CA SER A 47 -3.15 -6.50 1.78
C SER A 47 -2.63 -7.93 1.61
N ARG A 48 -3.51 -8.89 1.26
CA ARG A 48 -3.11 -10.27 0.99
C ARG A 48 -2.14 -10.38 -0.18
N HIS A 49 -2.40 -9.68 -1.27
CA HIS A 49 -1.53 -9.68 -2.44
C HIS A 49 -0.15 -9.05 -2.15
N LEU A 50 -0.10 -7.98 -1.35
CA LEU A 50 1.15 -7.28 -1.04
C LEU A 50 2.08 -8.10 -0.14
N LYS A 51 1.54 -9.05 0.64
CA LYS A 51 2.37 -9.97 1.45
C LYS A 51 3.25 -10.88 0.61
N ASP A 52 2.92 -11.10 -0.67
CA ASP A 52 3.79 -11.85 -1.59
C ASP A 52 5.02 -11.03 -2.03
N ILE A 53 5.02 -9.71 -1.79
CA ILE A 53 6.03 -8.75 -2.25
C ILE A 53 6.83 -8.17 -1.07
N TYR A 54 6.20 -7.98 0.08
CA TYR A 54 6.77 -7.32 1.24
C TYR A 54 6.39 -8.03 2.53
N ASP A 55 7.41 -8.49 3.26
CA ASP A 55 7.28 -9.26 4.50
C ASP A 55 7.04 -8.40 5.76
N GLY A 56 7.19 -7.08 5.64
CA GLY A 56 7.00 -6.15 6.76
C GLY A 56 5.54 -5.82 7.05
N GLU A 57 5.31 -4.96 8.05
CA GLU A 57 3.96 -4.56 8.44
C GLU A 57 3.38 -3.57 7.41
N ILE A 58 2.21 -3.88 6.85
CA ILE A 58 1.49 -2.99 5.95
C ILE A 58 0.32 -2.36 6.71
N VAL A 59 0.31 -1.03 6.76
CA VAL A 59 -0.76 -0.24 7.38
C VAL A 59 -1.45 0.57 6.28
N PHE A 60 -2.75 0.38 6.12
CA PHE A 60 -3.58 1.31 5.35
C PHE A 60 -4.10 2.37 6.31
N ALA A 61 -3.51 3.56 6.28
CA ALA A 61 -3.78 4.58 7.29
C ALA A 61 -5.10 5.31 6.98
N ASN A 62 -5.94 5.45 8.00
CA ASN A 62 -7.08 6.34 8.01
C ASN A 62 -6.67 7.73 8.52
N GLU A 63 -7.53 8.71 8.28
CA GLU A 63 -7.35 10.05 8.84
C GLU A 63 -7.30 9.98 10.37
N LEU A 64 -6.30 10.66 10.95
CA LEU A 64 -6.03 10.74 12.39
C LEU A 64 -5.56 9.44 13.06
N ASP A 65 -5.18 8.42 12.30
CA ASP A 65 -4.54 7.23 12.85
C ASP A 65 -3.20 7.58 13.54
N LYS A 66 -2.97 6.96 14.71
CA LYS A 66 -1.67 7.02 15.40
C LYS A 66 -0.87 5.76 15.10
N ILE A 67 0.21 5.93 14.34
CA ILE A 67 1.14 4.84 14.00
C ILE A 67 2.29 4.83 15.01
N HIS A 68 2.50 3.68 15.65
CA HIS A 68 3.64 3.44 16.53
C HIS A 68 4.75 2.76 15.73
N LEU A 69 5.97 3.25 15.88
CA LEU A 69 7.18 2.81 15.15
C LEU A 69 8.04 1.87 15.99
#